data_AF-A0A520MB51-F1
#
_entry.id   AF-A0A520MB51-F1
#
_cell.length_a   1.000
_cell.length_b   1.000
_cell.length_c   1.000
_cell.angle_alpha   90.00
_cell.angle_beta   90.00
_cell.angle_gamma   90.00
#
_symmetry.space_group_name_H-M   'P 1'
#
loop_
_entity.id
_entity.type
_entity.pdbx_description
1 polymer ?
#
loop_
_entity_poly.entity_id
_entity_poly.type
_entity_poly.pdbx_seq_one_letter_code
_entity_poly.pdbx_strand_id
1 'polypeptide(L)'
;MKRLLLVILLVLPILTLAEDTPFDWSGLERSKISLEAPLLIVKGSLGFLGCGYINVDACADEACAIVTGVNTHNDMLKASVKAVSKDATKLGIKVGMTGAEAMELLR
;
A
#
# COMPACT_ATOMS: atom_id res chain seq x y z
N MET A 1 -8.25 37.05 -53.36
CA MET A 1 -8.59 35.61 -53.37
C MET A 1 -7.97 34.94 -52.16
N LYS A 2 -8.84 34.34 -51.35
CA LYS A 2 -8.59 33.46 -50.19
C LYS A 2 -7.24 32.72 -50.23
N ARG A 3 -6.51 32.67 -49.12
CA ARG A 3 -6.38 31.44 -48.30
C ARG A 3 -6.17 31.81 -46.84
N LEU A 4 -7.14 31.39 -46.04
CA LEU A 4 -7.29 31.59 -44.60
C LEU A 4 -6.11 31.02 -43.82
N LEU A 5 -5.73 31.74 -42.77
CA LEU A 5 -5.05 31.21 -41.59
C LEU A 5 -5.82 30.00 -41.05
N LEU A 6 -5.14 28.88 -40.84
CA LEU A 6 -5.52 27.87 -39.86
C LEU A 6 -4.33 27.66 -38.92
N VAL A 7 -4.27 28.50 -37.89
CA VAL A 7 -3.47 28.21 -36.69
C VAL A 7 -4.30 27.22 -35.87
N ILE A 8 -4.04 25.93 -36.06
CA ILE A 8 -4.57 24.89 -35.19
C ILE A 8 -3.70 24.93 -33.92
N LEU A 9 -4.16 25.69 -32.93
CA LEU A 9 -3.74 25.53 -31.54
C LEU A 9 -4.13 24.13 -31.09
N LEU A 10 -3.20 23.18 -31.21
CA LEU A 10 -3.27 21.90 -30.52
C LEU A 10 -3.11 22.18 -29.02
N VAL A 11 -4.24 22.43 -28.37
CA VAL A 11 -4.37 22.35 -26.92
C VAL A 11 -4.30 20.87 -26.59
N LEU A 12 -3.07 20.33 -26.49
CA LEU A 12 -2.84 19.03 -25.87
C LEU A 12 -3.38 19.13 -24.45
N PRO A 13 -4.33 18.27 -24.02
CA PRO A 13 -4.65 18.18 -22.61
C PRO A 13 -3.35 17.78 -21.91
N ILE A 14 -2.93 18.59 -20.94
CA ILE A 14 -1.84 18.26 -20.03
C ILE A 14 -2.28 16.96 -19.36
N LEU A 15 -1.79 15.84 -19.87
CA LEU A 15 -1.88 14.55 -19.22
C LEU A 15 -1.07 14.73 -17.95
N THR A 16 -1.75 14.99 -16.84
CA THR A 16 -1.15 14.90 -15.52
C THR A 16 -0.71 13.45 -15.35
N LEU A 17 0.55 13.18 -15.70
CA LEU A 17 1.27 12.03 -15.17
C LEU A 17 1.24 12.24 -13.66
N ALA A 18 0.28 11.60 -12.98
CA ALA A 18 0.37 11.42 -11.55
C ALA A 18 1.76 10.82 -11.32
N GLU A 19 2.60 11.53 -10.57
CA GLU A 19 3.94 11.06 -10.31
C GLU A 19 3.83 9.77 -9.51
N ASP A 20 4.02 8.64 -10.20
CA ASP A 20 4.21 7.32 -9.61
C ASP A 20 5.57 7.32 -8.88
N THR A 21 5.71 8.13 -7.84
CA THR A 21 6.89 8.06 -6.98
C THR A 21 6.92 6.65 -6.39
N PRO A 22 7.99 5.87 -6.63
CA PRO A 22 8.07 4.52 -6.09
C PRO A 22 8.03 4.58 -4.56
N PHE A 23 7.25 3.68 -3.95
CA PHE A 23 7.22 3.56 -2.49
C PHE A 23 8.64 3.30 -1.95
N ASP A 24 9.07 4.09 -0.97
CA ASP A 24 10.35 3.87 -0.30
C ASP A 24 10.26 2.57 0.52
N TRP A 25 11.23 1.67 0.37
CA TRP A 25 11.30 0.41 1.11
C TRP A 25 12.44 0.39 2.15
N SER A 26 13.18 1.48 2.28
CA SER A 26 14.33 1.57 3.20
C SER A 26 13.90 1.29 4.63
N GLY A 27 14.58 0.39 5.35
CA GLY A 27 14.19 0.03 6.72
C GLY A 27 12.97 -0.90 6.84
N LEU A 28 12.45 -1.44 5.72
CA LEU A 28 11.40 -2.45 5.72
C LEU A 28 11.92 -3.81 5.27
N GLU A 29 11.55 -4.86 5.99
CA GLU A 29 11.80 -6.25 5.61
C GLU A 29 10.56 -6.81 4.89
N ARG A 30 10.78 -7.52 3.78
CA ARG A 30 9.71 -8.11 2.97
C ARG A 30 9.89 -9.62 2.89
N SER A 31 8.89 -10.37 3.33
CA SER A 31 8.90 -11.83 3.26
C SER A 31 7.77 -12.32 2.35
N LYS A 32 8.07 -13.34 1.55
CA LYS A 32 7.09 -14.04 0.70
C LYS A 32 7.38 -15.54 0.75
N ILE A 33 6.37 -16.33 1.09
CA ILE A 33 6.41 -17.80 0.97
C ILE A 33 5.41 -18.23 -0.10
N SER A 34 5.87 -19.04 -1.04
CA SER A 34 5.04 -19.52 -2.14
C SER A 34 4.17 -20.68 -1.66
N LEU A 35 2.85 -20.45 -1.59
CA LEU A 35 1.81 -21.46 -1.42
C LEU A 35 0.78 -21.28 -2.56
N GLU A 36 -0.38 -21.93 -2.49
CA GLU A 36 -1.46 -21.73 -3.47
C GLU A 36 -1.91 -20.26 -3.55
N ALA A 37 -2.04 -19.59 -2.41
CA ALA A 37 -1.99 -18.13 -2.27
C ALA A 37 -0.71 -17.74 -1.52
N PRO A 38 0.03 -16.70 -1.90
CA PRO A 38 1.29 -16.39 -1.24
C PRO A 38 1.07 -15.88 0.20
N LEU A 39 1.88 -16.39 1.13
CA LEU A 39 2.03 -15.77 2.45
C LEU A 39 2.94 -14.55 2.30
N LEU A 40 2.45 -13.37 2.65
CA LEU A 40 3.16 -12.10 2.55
C LEU A 40 3.18 -11.36 3.88
N ILE A 41 4.35 -10.80 4.20
CA ILE A 41 4.58 -9.89 5.33
C ILE A 41 5.45 -8.73 4.86
N VAL A 42 5.14 -7.52 5.32
CA VAL A 42 6.05 -6.36 5.34
C VAL A 42 6.27 -5.96 6.79
N LYS A 43 7.50 -6.03 7.28
CA LYS A 43 7.86 -5.69 8.65
C LYS A 43 8.60 -4.35 8.70
N GLY A 44 8.14 -3.45 9.56
CA GLY A 44 8.84 -2.22 9.96
C GLY A 44 9.40 -2.35 11.39
N SER A 45 9.96 -1.26 11.94
CA SER A 45 10.56 -1.32 13.27
C SER A 45 9.53 -1.35 14.41
N LEU A 46 8.31 -0.89 14.16
CA LEU A 46 7.23 -0.81 15.15
C LEU A 46 6.19 -1.93 15.01
N GLY A 47 6.24 -2.72 13.95
CA GLY A 47 5.30 -3.81 13.70
C GLY A 47 5.29 -4.33 12.26
N PHE A 48 4.19 -4.92 11.81
CA PHE A 48 4.11 -5.49 10.46
C PHE A 48 2.73 -5.40 9.79
N LEU A 49 2.74 -5.32 8.47
CA LEU A 49 1.58 -5.50 7.60
C LEU A 49 1.54 -6.95 7.11
N GLY A 50 0.46 -7.66 7.41
CA GLY A 50 0.25 -9.06 7.03
C GLY A 50 -0.84 -9.24 5.98
N CYS A 51 -0.72 -10.31 5.19
CA CYS A 51 -1.80 -10.74 4.29
C CYS A 51 -2.87 -11.57 5.04
N GLY A 52 -3.91 -12.00 4.30
CA GLY A 52 -5.07 -12.71 4.85
C GLY A 52 -4.81 -14.06 5.52
N TYR A 53 -3.58 -14.57 5.50
CA TYR A 53 -3.19 -15.73 6.32
C TYR A 53 -2.98 -15.38 7.79
N ILE A 54 -2.73 -14.12 8.12
CA ILE A 54 -2.43 -13.69 9.48
C ILE A 54 -3.74 -13.45 10.23
N ASN A 55 -3.87 -14.12 11.37
CA ASN A 55 -4.91 -13.81 12.34
C ASN A 55 -4.46 -12.63 13.20
N VAL A 56 -5.20 -11.52 13.15
CA VAL A 56 -4.93 -10.32 13.94
C VAL A 56 -4.96 -10.58 15.45
N ASP A 57 -5.81 -11.51 15.90
CA ASP A 57 -5.94 -11.84 17.32
C ASP A 57 -4.72 -12.61 17.85
N ALA A 58 -3.90 -13.15 16.93
CA ALA A 58 -2.65 -13.82 17.27
C ALA A 58 -1.45 -12.84 17.38
N CYS A 59 -1.64 -11.56 17.05
CA CYS A 59 -0.57 -10.54 17.07
C CYS A 59 -0.22 -10.02 18.48
N ALA A 60 -0.14 -10.91 19.47
CA ALA A 60 0.27 -10.66 20.87
C ALA A 60 0.29 -9.17 21.32
N ASP A 61 1.46 -8.65 21.69
CA ASP A 61 1.73 -7.23 21.96
C ASP A 61 2.51 -6.60 20.78
N GLU A 62 2.22 -7.05 19.55
CA GLU A 62 2.87 -6.55 18.33
C GLU A 62 1.87 -5.75 17.51
N ALA A 63 2.29 -4.59 17.01
CA ALA A 63 1.45 -3.80 16.10
C ALA A 63 1.33 -4.54 14.77
N CYS A 64 0.13 -5.01 14.43
CA CYS A 64 -0.11 -5.65 13.15
C CYS A 64 -1.37 -5.10 12.47
N ALA A 65 -1.29 -4.97 11.14
CA ALA A 65 -2.41 -4.60 10.29
C ALA A 65 -2.56 -5.66 9.19
N ILE A 66 -3.80 -6.02 8.85
CA ILE A 66 -4.08 -7.12 7.90
C ILE A 66 -4.73 -6.57 6.64
N VAL A 67 -4.21 -6.94 5.48
CA VAL A 67 -4.80 -6.73 4.16
C VAL A 67 -5.11 -8.08 3.50
N THR A 68 -6.07 -8.11 2.58
CA THR A 68 -6.54 -9.36 1.95
C THR A 68 -6.64 -9.23 0.44
N GLY A 69 -6.58 -10.35 -0.30
CA GLY A 69 -6.72 -10.35 -1.76
C GLY A 69 -5.48 -9.82 -2.50
N VAL A 70 -4.29 -10.16 -2.01
CA VAL A 70 -3.00 -9.62 -2.43
C VAL A 70 -2.05 -10.74 -2.86
N ASN A 71 -1.24 -10.52 -3.90
CA ASN A 71 -0.28 -11.50 -4.41
C ASN A 71 1.19 -11.04 -4.35
N THR A 72 1.39 -9.74 -4.17
CA THR A 72 2.68 -9.07 -4.07
C THR A 72 2.69 -8.04 -2.93
N HIS A 73 3.88 -7.65 -2.47
CA HIS A 73 4.02 -6.56 -1.49
C HIS A 73 3.49 -5.22 -2.02
N ASN A 74 3.56 -4.97 -3.34
CA ASN A 74 2.95 -3.78 -3.94
C ASN A 74 1.42 -3.81 -3.89
N ASP A 75 0.81 -4.99 -4.02
CA ASP A 75 -0.64 -5.13 -3.84
C ASP A 75 -1.02 -4.82 -2.39
N MET A 76 -0.19 -5.24 -1.43
CA MET A 76 -0.41 -4.95 -0.01
C MET A 76 -0.49 -3.45 0.27
N LEU A 77 0.39 -2.64 -0.34
CA LEU A 77 0.38 -1.19 -0.18
C LEU A 77 -0.93 -0.55 -0.67
N LYS A 78 -1.53 -1.09 -1.73
CA LYS A 78 -2.74 -0.57 -2.37
C LYS A 78 -4.02 -1.08 -1.72
N ALA A 79 -3.96 -2.25 -1.07
CA ALA A 79 -5.11 -2.87 -0.44
C ALA A 79 -5.54 -2.12 0.83
N SER A 80 -6.85 -2.13 1.11
CA SER A 80 -7.39 -1.58 2.36
C SER A 80 -7.16 -2.54 3.53
N VAL A 81 -6.68 -2.01 4.65
CA VAL A 81 -6.59 -2.69 5.93
C VAL A 81 -7.98 -3.15 6.37
N LYS A 82 -8.09 -4.43 6.70
CA LYS A 82 -9.32 -5.12 7.11
C LYS A 82 -9.37 -5.39 8.61
N ALA A 83 -8.23 -5.52 9.26
CA ALA A 83 -8.12 -5.73 10.69
C ALA A 83 -6.85 -5.09 11.23
N VAL A 84 -6.88 -4.68 12.50
CA VAL A 84 -5.76 -4.04 13.20
C VAL A 84 -5.65 -4.61 14.61
N SER A 85 -4.43 -4.83 15.09
CA SER A 85 -4.20 -5.23 16.48
C SER A 85 -4.47 -4.04 17.43
N LYS A 86 -4.57 -4.36 18.72
CA LYS A 86 -4.70 -3.35 19.77
C LYS A 86 -3.55 -2.35 19.73
N ASP A 87 -2.32 -2.82 19.48
CA ASP A 87 -1.13 -1.98 19.48
C ASP A 87 -0.99 -1.18 18.19
N ALA A 88 -1.38 -1.74 17.05
CA ALA A 88 -1.52 -0.99 15.80
C ALA A 88 -2.52 0.17 15.93
N THR A 89 -3.62 -0.04 16.68
CA THR A 89 -4.60 1.02 16.94
C THR A 89 -4.00 2.18 17.75
N LYS A 90 -3.08 1.89 18.70
CA LYS A 90 -2.37 2.93 19.48
C LYS A 90 -1.43 3.76 18.61
N LEU A 91 -0.88 3.18 17.54
CA LEU A 91 -0.08 3.89 16.53
C LEU A 91 -0.94 4.72 15.56
N GLY A 92 -2.27 4.65 15.68
CA GLY A 92 -3.21 5.42 14.84
C GLY A 92 -3.69 4.68 13.59
N ILE A 93 -3.30 3.42 13.41
CA ILE A 93 -3.73 2.60 12.26
C ILE A 93 -5.21 2.25 12.42
N LYS A 94 -5.98 2.36 11.33
CA LYS A 94 -7.42 2.11 11.31
C LYS A 94 -7.82 1.21 10.15
N VAL A 95 -8.87 0.43 10.35
CA VAL A 95 -9.55 -0.28 9.27
C VAL A 95 -9.98 0.73 8.19
N GLY A 96 -9.73 0.39 6.93
CA GLY A 96 -10.00 1.25 5.77
C GLY A 96 -8.80 2.04 5.26
N MET A 97 -7.74 2.23 6.07
CA MET A 97 -6.46 2.78 5.57
C MET A 97 -5.88 1.88 4.48
N THR A 98 -5.12 2.46 3.56
CA THR A 98 -4.28 1.71 2.62
C THR A 98 -3.12 1.05 3.37
N GLY A 99 -2.58 -0.02 2.81
CA GLY A 99 -1.37 -0.64 3.35
C GLY A 99 -0.17 0.33 3.37
N ALA A 100 -0.08 1.26 2.42
CA ALA A 100 0.95 2.31 2.42
C ALA A 100 0.83 3.22 3.64
N GLU A 101 -0.36 3.77 3.91
CA GLU A 101 -0.61 4.60 5.10
C GLU A 101 -0.32 3.84 6.40
N ALA A 102 -0.67 2.55 6.47
CA ALA A 102 -0.34 1.71 7.61
C ALA A 102 1.18 1.53 7.76
N MET A 103 1.91 1.33 6.66
CA MET A 103 3.36 1.15 6.72
C MET A 103 4.10 2.41 7.18
N GLU A 104 3.62 3.62 6.89
CA GLU A 104 4.20 4.84 7.46
C GLU A 104 4.14 4.88 9.00
N LEU A 105 3.15 4.21 9.59
CA LEU A 105 2.99 4.13 11.05
C LEU A 105 3.68 2.91 11.68
N LEU A 106 3.98 1.88 10.89
CA LEU A 106 4.67 0.65 11.33
C LEU A 106 6.19 0.71 11.17
N ARG A 107 6.68 1.72 10.46
CA ARG A 107 8.11 1.95 10.18
C ARG A 107 8.91 2.22 11.43
#